data_AF-A0A2M6ZP54-F1
#
_entry.id   AF-A0A2M6ZP54-F1
#
_cell.length_a   1.000
_cell.length_b   1.000
_cell.length_c   1.000
_cell.angle_alpha   90.00
_cell.angle_beta   90.00
_cell.angle_gamma   90.00
#
_symmetry.space_group_name_H-M   'P 1'
#
loop_
_entity.id
_entity.type
_entity.pdbx_description
1 polymer ?
#
loop_
_entity_poly.entity_id
_entity_poly.type
_entity_poly.pdbx_seq_one_letter_code
_entity_poly.pdbx_strand_id
1 'polypeptide(L)'
;MRQAGADYLREETRCRGARPRVKAALFPYELDYGLAPGSGEFIRTAYGGEPGKLAMGDGYVTSGSWTSPVVQTFSPYLDEAVASWEEPAGHMDVEIRLRTGETPGGVAQAAFALLTSGQDLSLAPYFQVKVDFDETIRAWGLDDPGEADEFTAYAVDQGPDGGFESYASDGPGCLAAFSLAGRLTLPEREIIDPGGVRVDLARDFSELRTGDHVLILDNRVGQWLNRAANAYLQEPDWTRKQLALY
;
A
#
# COMPACT_ATOMS: atom_id res chain seq x y z
N MET A 1 -40.86 7.93 -46.73
CA MET A 1 -39.61 7.47 -46.09
C MET A 1 -38.52 7.43 -47.14
N ARG A 2 -37.37 8.09 -46.93
CA ARG A 2 -36.21 7.96 -47.82
C ARG A 2 -35.37 6.77 -47.34
N GLN A 3 -35.06 5.83 -48.22
CA GLN A 3 -34.15 4.72 -47.95
C GLN A 3 -32.73 5.27 -47.74
N ALA A 4 -32.05 4.81 -46.71
CA ALA A 4 -30.65 5.13 -46.48
C ALA A 4 -29.80 4.61 -47.65
N GLY A 5 -28.95 5.48 -48.22
CA GLY A 5 -28.07 5.11 -49.32
C GLY A 5 -27.03 4.07 -48.90
N ALA A 6 -26.59 3.24 -49.84
CA ALA A 6 -25.60 2.19 -49.58
C ALA A 6 -24.29 2.74 -48.97
N ASP A 7 -23.90 3.97 -49.33
CA ASP A 7 -22.71 4.62 -48.77
C ASP A 7 -22.90 5.00 -47.29
N TYR A 8 -24.11 5.39 -46.89
CA TYR A 8 -24.43 5.68 -45.49
C TYR A 8 -24.39 4.41 -44.62
N LEU A 9 -24.95 3.30 -45.12
CA LEU A 9 -24.88 2.00 -44.43
C LEU A 9 -23.44 1.46 -44.36
N ARG A 10 -22.63 1.74 -45.39
CA ARG A 10 -21.21 1.38 -45.47
C ARG A 10 -20.35 2.25 -44.54
N GLU A 11 -20.78 3.48 -44.26
CA GLU A 11 -20.13 4.38 -43.33
C GLU A 11 -20.51 4.07 -41.86
N GLU A 12 -21.75 3.64 -41.59
CA GLU A 12 -22.14 3.12 -40.26
C GLU A 12 -21.49 1.78 -39.90
N THR A 13 -21.21 0.92 -40.89
CA THR A 13 -20.46 -0.33 -40.66
C THR A 13 -18.95 -0.13 -40.55
N ARG A 14 -18.46 1.09 -40.77
CA ARG A 14 -17.05 1.42 -40.63
C ARG A 14 -16.73 1.53 -39.14
N CYS A 15 -16.32 0.42 -38.52
CA CYS A 15 -15.73 0.42 -37.18
C CYS A 15 -14.63 1.48 -37.16
N ARG A 16 -14.89 2.64 -36.52
CA ARG A 16 -13.87 3.63 -36.20
C ARG A 16 -13.05 3.07 -35.04
N GLY A 17 -12.27 2.03 -35.33
CA GLY A 17 -11.37 1.42 -34.38
C GLY A 17 -10.17 2.33 -34.18
N ALA A 18 -10.25 3.23 -33.22
CA ALA A 18 -9.03 3.60 -32.51
C ALA A 18 -8.54 2.31 -31.85
N ARG A 19 -7.29 1.89 -32.09
CA ARG A 19 -6.65 0.93 -31.19
C ARG A 19 -6.28 1.75 -29.95
N PRO A 20 -7.01 1.65 -28.83
CA PRO A 20 -6.59 2.33 -27.63
C PRO A 20 -5.17 1.87 -27.33
N ARG A 21 -4.27 2.82 -27.04
CA ARG A 21 -3.01 2.47 -26.41
C ARG A 21 -3.36 2.10 -24.98
N VAL A 22 -3.52 0.80 -24.75
CA VAL A 22 -3.92 0.30 -23.44
C VAL A 22 -2.69 0.25 -22.56
N LYS A 23 -2.72 1.01 -21.46
CA LYS A 23 -1.84 0.74 -20.34
C LYS A 23 -2.57 -0.20 -19.39
N ALA A 24 -1.94 -1.32 -19.07
CA ALA A 24 -2.50 -2.31 -18.17
C ALA A 24 -1.64 -2.40 -16.91
N ALA A 25 -2.27 -2.55 -15.75
CA ALA A 25 -1.55 -2.79 -14.50
C ALA A 25 -2.18 -3.94 -13.71
N LEU A 26 -1.33 -4.71 -13.05
CA LEU A 26 -1.69 -5.85 -12.21
C LEU A 26 -1.42 -5.53 -10.74
N PHE A 27 -2.40 -5.74 -9.87
CA PHE A 27 -2.30 -5.42 -8.44
C PHE A 27 -3.38 -6.17 -7.64
N PRO A 28 -3.30 -6.29 -6.30
CA PRO A 28 -2.19 -5.89 -5.43
C PRO A 28 -1.14 -7.00 -5.32
N TYR A 29 0.15 -6.65 -5.34
CA TYR A 29 1.27 -7.51 -4.95
C TYR A 29 1.71 -7.17 -3.54
N GLU A 30 1.72 -8.13 -2.63
CA GLU A 30 2.26 -7.87 -1.29
C GLU A 30 3.78 -7.73 -1.40
N LEU A 31 4.30 -6.58 -0.97
CA LEU A 31 5.72 -6.30 -0.94
C LEU A 31 6.25 -6.62 0.45
N ASP A 32 7.20 -7.55 0.51
CA ASP A 32 8.02 -7.73 1.70
C ASP A 32 9.00 -6.55 1.82
N TYR A 33 8.96 -5.86 2.94
CA TYR A 33 9.86 -4.76 3.28
C TYR A 33 10.83 -5.15 4.41
N GLY A 34 10.91 -6.44 4.74
CA GLY A 34 11.94 -7.03 5.59
C GLY A 34 11.71 -6.87 7.08
N LEU A 35 10.47 -6.63 7.53
CA LEU A 35 10.16 -6.54 8.96
C LEU A 35 10.16 -7.96 9.59
N ALA A 36 11.22 -8.27 10.34
CA ALA A 36 11.40 -9.52 11.04
C ALA A 36 12.36 -9.34 12.23
N PRO A 37 12.41 -10.29 13.19
CA PRO A 37 13.39 -10.25 14.28
C PRO A 37 14.83 -10.13 13.77
N GLY A 38 15.53 -9.07 14.19
CA GLY A 38 16.93 -8.81 13.79
C GLY A 38 17.12 -8.31 12.35
N SER A 39 16.03 -8.00 11.63
CA SER A 39 16.09 -7.44 10.27
C SER A 39 15.87 -5.92 10.28
N GLY A 40 16.88 -5.19 9.83
CA GLY A 40 16.91 -3.73 9.92
C GLY A 40 17.49 -3.24 11.24
N GLU A 41 17.30 -1.95 11.51
CA GLU A 41 17.78 -1.28 12.72
C GLU A 41 16.58 -0.89 13.59
N PHE A 42 16.51 -1.47 14.78
CA PHE A 42 15.50 -1.16 15.79
C PHE A 42 16.08 -0.22 16.84
N ILE A 43 15.42 0.93 17.05
CA ILE A 43 15.76 1.89 18.10
C ILE A 43 14.54 1.97 19.01
N ARG A 44 14.63 1.40 20.22
CA ARG A 44 13.53 1.40 21.21
C ARG A 44 12.21 0.83 20.70
N THR A 45 12.29 -0.02 19.68
CA THR A 45 11.19 -0.75 19.06
C THR A 45 11.57 -2.21 18.93
N ALA A 46 10.59 -3.07 18.67
CA ALA A 46 10.80 -4.49 18.41
C ALA A 46 9.75 -5.02 17.42
N TYR A 47 10.08 -6.12 16.75
CA TYR A 47 9.12 -6.86 15.94
C TYR A 47 7.94 -7.34 16.80
N GLY A 48 6.72 -6.99 16.41
CA GLY A 48 5.51 -7.23 17.19
C GLY A 48 4.97 -8.67 17.17
N GLY A 49 5.71 -9.60 16.57
CA GLY A 49 5.36 -11.02 16.48
C GLY A 49 4.57 -11.43 15.22
N GLU A 50 3.98 -10.46 14.53
CA GLU A 50 3.15 -10.66 13.34
C GLU A 50 3.65 -9.78 12.18
N PRO A 51 3.47 -10.20 10.91
CA PRO A 51 3.80 -9.36 9.75
C PRO A 51 3.08 -8.01 9.84
N GLY A 52 3.79 -6.93 9.53
CA GLY A 52 3.23 -5.58 9.64
C GLY A 52 3.00 -5.05 11.04
N LYS A 53 3.47 -5.77 12.07
CA LYS A 53 3.36 -5.33 13.45
C LYS A 53 4.71 -4.92 14.01
N LEU A 54 4.76 -3.68 14.48
CA LEU A 54 5.92 -3.10 15.15
C LEU A 54 5.46 -2.57 16.50
N ALA A 55 6.18 -2.89 17.56
CA ALA A 55 5.84 -2.48 18.92
C ALA A 55 6.96 -1.63 19.51
N MET A 56 6.60 -0.70 20.39
CA MET A 56 7.56 -0.04 21.26
C MET A 56 8.21 -1.06 22.21
N GLY A 57 9.49 -0.83 22.52
CA GLY A 57 10.25 -1.69 23.44
C GLY A 57 9.74 -1.60 24.88
N ASP A 58 10.10 -2.58 25.70
CA ASP A 58 9.72 -2.60 27.11
C ASP A 58 10.24 -1.37 27.88
N GLY A 59 9.41 -0.85 28.79
CA GLY A 59 9.72 0.30 29.64
C GLY A 59 9.03 1.59 29.20
N TYR A 60 9.36 2.70 29.87
CA TYR A 60 8.83 4.02 29.53
C TYR A 60 9.66 4.62 28.38
N VAL A 61 9.17 4.48 27.16
CA VAL A 61 9.80 5.02 25.94
C VAL A 61 8.81 5.89 25.19
N THR A 62 9.17 7.17 25.05
CA THR A 62 8.36 8.23 24.45
C THR A 62 8.61 8.39 22.95
N SER A 63 9.64 7.74 22.43
CA SER A 63 9.93 7.70 21.00
C SER A 63 10.75 6.47 20.64
N GLY A 64 10.57 6.02 19.42
CA GLY A 64 11.21 4.84 18.87
C GLY A 64 11.22 4.89 17.35
N SER A 65 12.09 4.12 16.73
CA SER A 65 12.06 3.98 15.28
C SER A 65 12.52 2.61 14.85
N TRP A 66 12.11 2.23 13.64
CA TRP A 66 12.62 1.08 12.94
C TRP A 66 12.96 1.48 11.51
N THR A 67 14.14 1.11 11.05
CA THR A 67 14.55 1.29 9.64
C THR A 67 14.79 -0.08 9.02
N SER A 68 14.09 -0.38 7.94
CA SER A 68 14.19 -1.65 7.24
C SER A 68 15.58 -1.86 6.62
N PRO A 69 15.99 -3.08 6.25
CA PRO A 69 17.08 -3.25 5.29
C PRO A 69 16.70 -2.61 3.93
N VAL A 70 17.69 -2.41 3.06
CA VAL A 70 17.42 -2.08 1.66
C VAL A 70 16.91 -3.33 0.96
N VAL A 71 15.69 -3.27 0.43
CA VAL A 71 15.02 -4.38 -0.25
C VAL A 71 14.99 -4.12 -1.75
N GLN A 72 15.11 -5.19 -2.54
CA GLN A 72 14.97 -5.15 -3.99
C GLN A 72 13.56 -5.62 -4.38
N THR A 73 12.88 -4.88 -5.25
CA THR A 73 11.64 -5.33 -5.89
C THR A 73 11.91 -6.57 -6.73
N PHE A 74 11.00 -7.53 -6.72
CA PHE A 74 11.17 -8.76 -7.50
C PHE A 74 11.04 -8.55 -9.02
N SER A 75 10.46 -7.43 -9.46
CA SER A 75 10.23 -7.12 -10.87
C SER A 75 10.58 -5.66 -11.15
N PRO A 76 11.31 -5.36 -12.23
CA PRO A 76 11.58 -3.98 -12.65
C PRO A 76 10.32 -3.25 -13.16
N TYR A 77 9.21 -3.97 -13.32
CA TYR A 77 7.92 -3.41 -13.72
C TYR A 77 7.00 -3.11 -12.54
N LEU A 78 7.43 -3.44 -11.31
CA LEU A 78 6.73 -3.04 -10.11
C LEU A 78 7.18 -1.62 -9.77
N ASP A 79 6.42 -0.66 -10.28
CA ASP A 79 6.79 0.75 -10.35
C ASP A 79 5.90 1.66 -9.49
N GLU A 80 4.83 1.10 -8.92
CA GLU A 80 3.93 1.77 -8.00
C GLU A 80 3.69 0.91 -6.76
N ALA A 81 3.39 1.54 -5.63
CA ALA A 81 2.88 0.85 -4.43
C ALA A 81 1.82 1.70 -3.73
N VAL A 82 1.02 1.05 -2.88
CA VAL A 82 0.08 1.71 -1.97
C VAL A 82 0.38 1.20 -0.57
N ALA A 83 0.62 2.11 0.36
CA ALA A 83 0.82 1.77 1.76
C ALA A 83 -0.52 1.74 2.49
N SER A 84 -0.68 0.82 3.44
CA SER A 84 -1.81 0.83 4.37
C SER A 84 -1.37 0.32 5.74
N TRP A 85 -1.99 0.84 6.79
CA TRP A 85 -1.75 0.42 8.17
C TRP A 85 -2.94 0.79 9.05
N GLU A 86 -2.98 0.18 10.23
CA GLU A 86 -3.84 0.56 11.34
C GLU A 86 -2.99 1.25 12.42
N GLU A 87 -3.55 2.29 13.04
CA GLU A 87 -2.93 3.02 14.15
C GLU A 87 -3.57 2.58 15.47
N PRO A 88 -3.00 1.58 16.17
CA PRO A 88 -3.65 0.95 17.32
C PRO A 88 -3.44 1.66 18.67
N ALA A 89 -2.79 2.83 18.76
CA ALA A 89 -2.59 3.54 20.03
C ALA A 89 -2.82 5.05 19.90
N GLY A 90 -3.86 5.58 20.56
CA GLY A 90 -4.21 7.01 20.47
C GLY A 90 -3.18 7.97 21.07
N HIS A 91 -2.22 7.47 21.85
CA HIS A 91 -1.17 8.27 22.52
C HIS A 91 0.19 8.28 21.80
N MET A 92 0.31 7.63 20.63
CA MET A 92 1.51 7.73 19.79
C MET A 92 1.16 8.07 18.34
N ASP A 93 1.85 9.06 17.80
CA ASP A 93 1.91 9.31 16.38
C ASP A 93 2.82 8.28 15.73
N VAL A 94 2.37 7.73 14.60
CA VAL A 94 3.17 6.83 13.77
C VAL A 94 3.44 7.50 12.42
N GLU A 95 4.70 7.80 12.15
CA GLU A 95 5.12 8.32 10.87
C GLU A 95 5.85 7.25 10.08
N ILE A 96 5.27 6.85 8.94
CA ILE A 96 5.90 5.91 8.02
C ILE A 96 6.49 6.68 6.84
N ARG A 97 7.74 6.39 6.53
CA ARG A 97 8.49 7.02 5.45
C ARG A 97 9.09 5.97 4.53
N LEU A 98 9.22 6.30 3.25
CA LEU A 98 9.84 5.45 2.23
C LEU A 98 10.90 6.25 1.47
N ARG A 99 11.98 5.58 1.11
CA ARG A 99 12.90 6.07 0.08
C ARG A 99 13.19 4.97 -0.93
N THR A 100 13.50 5.36 -2.16
CA THR A 100 13.70 4.43 -3.28
C THR A 100 14.83 4.89 -4.19
N GLY A 101 15.41 3.97 -4.95
CA GLY A 101 16.48 4.24 -5.91
C GLY A 101 16.77 3.07 -6.84
N GLU A 102 17.47 3.38 -7.94
CA GLU A 102 17.85 2.40 -8.98
C GLU A 102 18.93 1.40 -8.52
N THR A 103 19.66 1.73 -7.45
CA THR A 103 20.72 0.89 -6.90
C THR A 103 20.68 0.92 -5.37
N PRO A 104 21.24 -0.08 -4.67
CA PRO A 104 21.31 -0.07 -3.21
C PRO A 104 22.00 1.17 -2.64
N GLY A 105 23.08 1.63 -3.30
CA GLY A 105 23.79 2.85 -2.91
C GLY A 105 22.97 4.13 -3.16
N GLY A 106 22.13 4.14 -4.20
CA GLY A 106 21.21 5.24 -4.49
C GLY A 106 20.14 5.40 -3.41
N VAL A 107 19.61 4.29 -2.88
CA VAL A 107 18.65 4.32 -1.76
C VAL A 107 19.26 5.01 -0.54
N ALA A 108 20.53 4.72 -0.21
CA ALA A 108 21.21 5.32 0.94
C ALA A 108 21.32 6.86 0.87
N GLN A 109 21.39 7.41 -0.34
CA GLN A 109 21.49 8.86 -0.59
C GLN A 109 20.13 9.53 -0.82
N ALA A 110 19.09 8.75 -1.11
CA ALA A 110 17.74 9.27 -1.32
C ALA A 110 17.13 9.79 -0.01
N ALA A 111 16.37 10.88 -0.13
CA ALA A 111 15.58 11.41 0.96
C ALA A 111 14.37 10.52 1.25
N PHE A 112 14.01 10.42 2.53
CA PHE A 112 12.76 9.79 2.94
C PHE A 112 11.57 10.70 2.60
N ALA A 113 10.58 10.12 1.91
CA ALA A 113 9.28 10.72 1.68
C ALA A 113 8.27 10.18 2.69
N LEU A 114 7.45 11.05 3.27
CA LEU A 114 6.36 10.65 4.16
C LEU A 114 5.29 9.90 3.37
N LEU A 115 4.82 8.78 3.91
CA LEU A 115 3.72 8.00 3.34
C LEU A 115 2.39 8.48 3.90
N THR A 116 1.36 8.39 3.08
CA THR A 116 -0.04 8.54 3.48
C THR A 116 -0.77 7.25 3.17
N SER A 117 -1.53 6.73 4.14
CA SER A 117 -2.28 5.48 3.96
C SER A 117 -3.26 5.61 2.80
N GLY A 118 -3.26 4.61 1.91
CA GLY A 118 -4.09 4.57 0.69
C GLY A 118 -3.57 5.41 -0.49
N GLN A 119 -2.43 6.11 -0.37
CA GLN A 119 -1.88 6.90 -1.46
C GLN A 119 -0.94 6.08 -2.34
N ASP A 120 -1.08 6.21 -3.67
CA ASP A 120 -0.12 5.70 -4.64
C ASP A 120 1.23 6.41 -4.54
N LEU A 121 2.31 5.64 -4.58
CA LEU A 121 3.69 6.11 -4.59
C LEU A 121 4.48 5.45 -5.72
N SER A 122 5.40 6.19 -6.33
CA SER A 122 6.34 5.63 -7.29
C SER A 122 7.42 4.82 -6.57
N LEU A 123 7.71 3.64 -7.11
CA LEU A 123 8.69 2.70 -6.57
C LEU A 123 9.78 2.44 -7.62
N ALA A 124 11.03 2.61 -7.23
CA ALA A 124 12.19 2.18 -8.01
C ALA A 124 12.64 0.77 -7.56
N PRO A 125 13.56 0.11 -8.29
CA PRO A 125 13.93 -1.28 -8.05
C PRO A 125 14.46 -1.62 -6.66
N TYR A 126 14.95 -0.64 -5.91
CA TYR A 126 15.36 -0.78 -4.52
C TYR A 126 14.65 0.24 -3.64
N PHE A 127 14.27 -0.16 -2.43
CA PHE A 127 13.59 0.73 -1.50
C PHE A 127 13.94 0.40 -0.05
N GLN A 128 13.60 1.33 0.85
CA GLN A 128 13.77 1.19 2.28
C GLN A 128 12.65 1.95 3.01
N VAL A 129 12.10 1.31 4.03
CA VAL A 129 11.04 1.86 4.89
C VAL A 129 11.66 2.32 6.20
N LYS A 130 11.13 3.41 6.75
CA LYS A 130 11.39 3.87 8.10
C LYS A 130 10.06 4.14 8.80
N VAL A 131 9.93 3.64 10.02
CA VAL A 131 8.79 3.90 10.89
C VAL A 131 9.32 4.64 12.10
N ASP A 132 8.72 5.77 12.42
CA ASP A 132 9.00 6.56 13.62
C ASP A 132 7.75 6.57 14.50
N PHE A 133 7.95 6.39 15.80
CA PHE A 133 6.95 6.57 16.85
C PHE A 133 7.34 7.79 17.66
N ASP A 134 6.38 8.69 17.86
CA ASP A 134 6.54 9.84 18.75
C ASP A 134 5.28 9.96 19.63
N GLU A 135 5.47 10.09 20.94
CA GLU A 135 4.38 10.28 21.89
C GLU A 135 3.62 11.58 21.57
N THR A 136 2.32 11.47 21.30
CA THR A 136 1.42 12.61 21.06
C THR A 136 0.93 13.23 22.34
N ILE A 137 0.74 12.40 23.36
CA ILE A 137 0.04 12.77 24.58
C ILE A 137 1.01 12.87 25.74
N ARG A 138 1.16 14.09 26.25
CA ARG A 138 1.66 14.29 27.61
C ARG A 138 0.53 13.97 28.56
N ALA A 139 0.51 12.78 29.15
CA ALA A 139 -0.36 12.55 30.30
C ALA A 139 0.14 13.40 31.47
N TRP A 140 -0.73 14.26 32.01
CA TRP A 140 -0.48 15.11 33.17
C TRP A 140 -1.56 14.82 34.21
N GLY A 141 -1.16 14.78 35.48
CA GLY A 141 -2.11 14.60 36.58
C GLY A 141 -2.95 15.86 36.76
N LEU A 142 -4.26 15.68 36.98
CA LEU A 142 -5.18 16.76 37.32
C LEU A 142 -5.58 16.68 38.79
N ASP A 143 -5.76 17.84 39.41
CA ASP A 143 -6.22 17.95 40.80
C ASP A 143 -7.76 17.88 40.92
N ASP A 144 -8.51 18.16 39.83
CA ASP A 144 -9.98 18.13 39.78
C ASP A 144 -10.48 17.13 38.70
N PRO A 145 -11.25 16.09 39.07
CA PRO A 145 -11.87 15.15 38.12
C PRO A 145 -12.81 15.79 37.10
N GLY A 146 -13.36 16.98 37.39
CA GLY A 146 -14.22 17.72 36.47
C GLY A 146 -13.49 18.32 35.26
N GLU A 147 -12.15 18.34 35.29
CA GLU A 147 -11.27 18.82 34.21
C GLU A 147 -10.74 17.68 33.33
N ALA A 148 -11.11 16.43 33.63
CA ALA A 148 -10.64 15.26 32.91
C ALA A 148 -11.12 15.23 31.44
N ASP A 149 -10.19 14.99 30.53
CA ASP A 149 -10.44 14.60 29.15
C ASP A 149 -10.18 13.10 28.94
N GLU A 150 -10.31 12.63 27.70
CA GLU A 150 -10.11 11.22 27.34
C GLU A 150 -8.65 10.74 27.50
N PHE A 151 -7.71 11.62 27.86
CA PHE A 151 -6.27 11.37 27.90
C PHE A 151 -5.62 11.70 29.25
N THR A 152 -6.44 12.03 30.25
CA THR A 152 -6.01 12.39 31.60
C THR A 152 -5.56 11.16 32.40
N ALA A 153 -4.35 11.19 32.95
CA ALA A 153 -3.92 10.17 33.93
C ALA A 153 -4.58 10.45 35.29
N TYR A 154 -5.31 9.46 35.83
CA TYR A 154 -5.89 9.56 37.17
C TYR A 154 -4.99 8.88 38.20
N ALA A 155 -4.78 9.54 39.33
CA ALA A 155 -4.16 8.94 40.50
C ALA A 155 -5.26 8.28 41.34
N VAL A 156 -5.14 6.98 41.63
CA VAL A 156 -6.03 6.30 42.58
C VAL A 156 -5.38 6.34 43.95
N ASP A 157 -6.03 6.97 44.92
CA ASP A 157 -5.63 6.90 46.34
C ASP A 157 -5.96 5.49 46.87
N GLN A 158 -4.92 4.69 47.14
CA GLN A 158 -5.04 3.34 47.70
C GLN A 158 -5.22 3.34 49.24
N GLY A 159 -5.40 4.51 49.86
CA GLY A 159 -5.55 4.66 51.29
C GLY A 159 -4.23 4.96 52.02
N PRO A 160 -4.27 5.07 53.36
CA PRO A 160 -3.36 5.91 54.15
C PRO A 160 -1.87 5.51 54.13
N ASP A 161 -1.53 4.29 53.72
CA ASP A 161 -0.14 3.78 53.72
C ASP A 161 0.40 3.45 52.32
N GLY A 162 -0.40 3.61 51.25
CA GLY A 162 -0.09 3.09 49.91
C GLY A 162 0.53 4.09 48.92
N GLY A 163 0.34 5.40 49.14
CA GLY A 163 0.73 6.43 48.16
C GLY A 163 -0.19 6.48 46.93
N PHE A 164 0.14 7.35 45.97
CA PHE A 164 -0.59 7.50 44.71
C PHE A 164 0.03 6.61 43.63
N GLU A 165 -0.75 5.75 43.00
CA GLU A 165 -0.38 5.07 41.76
C GLU A 165 -1.01 5.79 40.57
N SER A 166 -0.19 6.17 39.58
CA SER A 166 -0.64 6.73 38.30
C SER A 166 -0.96 5.59 37.35
N TYR A 167 -2.20 5.54 36.85
CA TYR A 167 -2.61 4.56 35.84
C TYR A 167 -2.80 5.27 34.50
N ALA A 168 -1.87 5.06 33.57
CA ALA A 168 -2.08 5.35 32.16
C ALA A 168 -2.46 4.04 31.48
N SER A 169 -3.75 3.88 31.14
CA SER A 169 -4.22 2.68 30.45
C SER A 169 -4.00 2.86 28.96
N ASP A 170 -2.81 2.55 28.49
CA ASP A 170 -2.65 2.05 27.13
C ASP A 170 -1.40 1.16 27.10
N GLY A 171 -1.49 0.04 26.39
CA GLY A 171 -0.33 -0.80 26.13
C GLY A 171 0.76 -0.02 25.38
N PRO A 172 1.97 -0.60 25.23
CA PRO A 172 3.03 0.06 24.47
C PRO A 172 2.51 0.45 23.08
N GLY A 173 2.82 1.68 22.64
CA GLY A 173 2.47 2.13 21.30
C GLY A 173 2.87 1.09 20.25
N CYS A 174 1.96 0.83 19.31
CA CYS A 174 2.22 -0.14 18.25
C CYS A 174 1.71 0.37 16.92
N LEU A 175 2.28 -0.20 15.86
CA LEU A 175 1.80 -0.13 14.48
C LEU A 175 1.26 -1.51 14.16
N ALA A 176 0.06 -1.58 13.60
CA ALA A 176 -0.58 -2.84 13.21
C ALA A 176 -0.88 -2.86 11.71
N ALA A 177 -0.94 -4.06 11.15
CA ALA A 177 -1.36 -4.32 9.78
C ALA A 177 -0.64 -3.48 8.71
N PHE A 178 0.61 -3.03 8.97
CA PHE A 178 1.36 -2.29 7.97
C PHE A 178 1.66 -3.18 6.76
N SER A 179 1.29 -2.70 5.58
CA SER A 179 1.49 -3.42 4.33
C SER A 179 1.80 -2.46 3.18
N LEU A 180 2.52 -2.98 2.20
CA LEU A 180 2.80 -2.30 0.93
C LEU A 180 2.24 -3.14 -0.21
N ALA A 181 1.21 -2.63 -0.87
CA ALA A 181 0.59 -3.25 -2.03
C ALA A 181 1.20 -2.70 -3.31
N GLY A 182 2.15 -3.42 -3.89
CA GLY A 182 2.77 -3.13 -5.17
C GLY A 182 1.83 -3.28 -6.36
N ARG A 183 2.05 -2.45 -7.38
CA ARG A 183 1.36 -2.45 -8.65
C ARG A 183 2.39 -2.57 -9.77
N LEU A 184 2.12 -3.52 -10.65
CA LEU A 184 3.01 -3.89 -11.75
C LEU A 184 2.44 -3.36 -13.06
N THR A 185 3.12 -2.38 -13.65
CA THR A 185 2.76 -1.83 -14.96
C THR A 185 3.22 -2.77 -16.08
N LEU A 186 2.28 -3.20 -16.91
CA LEU A 186 2.58 -4.10 -18.03
C LEU A 186 3.19 -3.30 -19.20
N PRO A 187 4.38 -3.70 -19.70
CA PRO A 187 4.93 -3.14 -20.92
C PRO A 187 4.02 -3.42 -22.13
N GLU A 188 3.86 -2.45 -23.03
CA GLU A 188 3.01 -2.59 -24.22
C GLU A 188 3.41 -3.80 -25.09
N ARG A 189 4.71 -4.13 -25.15
CA ARG A 189 5.22 -5.31 -25.87
C ARG A 189 4.71 -6.65 -25.32
N GLU A 190 4.27 -6.67 -24.07
CA GLU A 190 3.75 -7.86 -23.40
C GLU A 190 2.23 -7.98 -23.55
N ILE A 191 1.58 -6.99 -24.17
CA ILE A 191 0.17 -7.00 -24.54
C ILE A 191 0.07 -7.45 -26.01
N ILE A 192 -0.31 -8.72 -26.24
CA ILE A 192 -0.47 -9.29 -27.59
C ILE A 192 -1.71 -8.71 -28.26
N ASP A 193 -2.82 -8.68 -27.52
CA ASP A 193 -4.07 -8.09 -27.96
C ASP A 193 -4.68 -7.36 -26.77
N PRO A 194 -4.78 -6.02 -26.81
CA PRO A 194 -5.51 -5.31 -25.77
C PRO A 194 -6.99 -5.68 -25.78
N GLY A 195 -7.54 -6.27 -26.84
CA GLY A 195 -8.97 -6.42 -27.02
C GLY A 195 -9.60 -5.17 -27.64
N GLY A 196 -10.86 -5.31 -28.04
CA GLY A 196 -11.65 -4.20 -28.57
C GLY A 196 -12.60 -3.65 -27.52
N VAL A 197 -12.51 -2.36 -27.19
CA VAL A 197 -13.58 -1.68 -26.46
C VAL A 197 -14.74 -1.48 -27.42
N ARG A 198 -15.78 -2.32 -27.32
CA ARG A 198 -17.05 -2.09 -28.03
C ARG A 198 -17.83 -1.02 -27.28
N VAL A 199 -17.73 0.21 -27.77
CA VAL A 199 -18.62 1.29 -27.34
C VAL A 199 -19.82 1.29 -28.28
N ASP A 200 -20.90 0.65 -27.89
CA ASP A 200 -22.20 0.87 -28.53
C ASP A 200 -22.73 2.22 -28.03
N LEU A 201 -22.64 3.24 -28.90
CA LEU A 201 -23.24 4.55 -28.66
C LEU A 201 -24.63 4.55 -29.27
N ALA A 202 -25.66 4.54 -28.42
CA ALA A 202 -27.01 4.93 -28.85
C ALA A 202 -26.97 6.36 -29.43
N ARG A 203 -27.73 6.64 -30.49
CA ARG A 203 -27.74 7.96 -31.18
C ARG A 203 -28.08 9.14 -30.28
N ASP A 204 -28.66 8.87 -29.11
CA ASP A 204 -29.09 9.83 -28.11
C ASP A 204 -28.22 9.81 -26.83
N PHE A 205 -27.10 9.06 -26.82
CA PHE A 205 -26.20 8.89 -25.67
C PHE A 205 -26.88 8.32 -24.41
N SER A 206 -28.10 7.77 -24.53
CA SER A 206 -28.91 7.33 -23.39
C SER A 206 -28.54 5.95 -22.85
N GLU A 207 -27.86 5.12 -23.66
CA GLU A 207 -27.48 3.75 -23.32
C GLU A 207 -25.98 3.54 -23.60
N LEU A 208 -25.12 3.86 -22.62
CA LEU A 208 -23.78 3.28 -22.56
C LEU A 208 -23.94 1.79 -22.23
N ARG A 209 -23.72 0.90 -23.20
CA ARG A 209 -23.65 -0.55 -22.93
C ARG A 209 -22.24 -0.95 -22.52
N THR A 210 -22.15 -1.76 -21.46
CA THR A 210 -20.93 -2.46 -21.04
C THR A 210 -20.45 -3.35 -22.18
N GLY A 211 -19.27 -3.06 -22.72
CA GLY A 211 -18.59 -3.92 -23.68
C GLY A 211 -17.75 -4.99 -22.97
N ASP A 212 -17.66 -6.17 -23.56
CA ASP A 212 -16.71 -7.20 -23.11
C ASP A 212 -15.30 -6.83 -23.58
N HIS A 213 -14.32 -6.90 -22.67
CA HIS A 213 -12.92 -6.63 -22.96
C HIS A 213 -12.07 -7.87 -22.69
N VAL A 214 -11.38 -8.36 -23.71
CA VAL A 214 -10.47 -9.52 -23.61
C VAL A 214 -9.04 -9.04 -23.77
N LEU A 215 -8.25 -9.11 -22.71
CA LEU A 215 -6.81 -8.81 -22.73
C LEU A 215 -6.02 -10.10 -22.94
N ILE A 216 -5.20 -10.16 -23.99
CA ILE A 216 -4.28 -11.27 -24.26
C ILE A 216 -2.86 -10.81 -23.99
N LEU A 217 -2.21 -11.46 -23.02
CA LEU A 217 -0.83 -11.19 -22.63
C LEU A 217 0.14 -12.21 -23.23
N ASP A 218 1.35 -11.77 -23.52
CA ASP A 218 2.43 -12.63 -23.97
C ASP A 218 2.98 -13.46 -22.84
N ASN A 219 2.68 -14.77 -22.81
CA ASN A 219 3.18 -15.69 -21.79
C ASN A 219 4.25 -16.67 -22.32
N ARG A 220 4.93 -16.35 -23.44
CA ARG A 220 5.79 -17.32 -24.14
C ARG A 220 6.95 -17.85 -23.28
N VAL A 221 7.41 -17.10 -22.29
CA VAL A 221 8.47 -17.53 -21.36
C VAL A 221 7.91 -18.00 -20.01
N GLY A 222 6.58 -18.08 -19.87
CA GLY A 222 5.92 -18.52 -18.65
C GLY A 222 5.96 -17.48 -17.53
N GLN A 223 6.17 -16.20 -17.87
CA GLN A 223 6.30 -15.11 -16.91
C GLN A 223 5.01 -14.83 -16.11
N TRP A 224 3.85 -15.27 -16.61
CA TRP A 224 2.55 -15.06 -15.94
C TRP A 224 2.00 -16.31 -15.25
N LEU A 225 2.64 -17.47 -15.42
CA LEU A 225 2.21 -18.71 -14.77
C LEU A 225 2.71 -18.78 -13.33
N ASN A 226 1.85 -19.31 -12.45
CA ASN A 226 2.25 -19.77 -11.12
C ASN A 226 3.12 -21.04 -11.27
N ARG A 227 4.42 -20.86 -11.50
CA ARG A 227 5.40 -21.95 -11.51
C ARG A 227 6.24 -21.85 -10.24
N ALA A 228 6.64 -23.00 -9.68
CA ALA A 228 7.52 -23.08 -8.52
C ALA A 228 8.87 -22.34 -8.70
N ALA A 229 9.31 -22.12 -9.95
CA ALA A 229 10.51 -21.34 -10.28
C ALA A 229 10.26 -19.82 -10.40
N ASN A 230 9.00 -19.40 -10.51
CA ASN A 230 8.57 -17.99 -10.36
C ASN A 230 8.27 -17.74 -8.88
N ALA A 231 9.28 -17.92 -8.02
CA ALA A 231 9.16 -17.81 -6.56
C ALA A 231 8.59 -16.45 -6.11
N TYR A 232 8.68 -15.43 -6.96
CA TYR A 232 8.23 -14.06 -6.70
C TYR A 232 6.72 -13.83 -6.85
N LEU A 233 5.98 -14.79 -7.41
CA LEU A 233 4.52 -14.72 -7.61
C LEU A 233 3.76 -15.72 -6.73
N GLN A 234 4.41 -16.34 -5.74
CA GLN A 234 3.78 -17.36 -4.90
C GLN A 234 2.61 -16.82 -4.08
N GLU A 235 2.54 -15.51 -3.84
CA GLU A 235 1.45 -14.86 -3.13
C GLU A 235 1.18 -13.47 -3.75
N PRO A 236 -0.08 -13.02 -3.90
CA PRO A 236 -1.36 -13.71 -3.75
C PRO A 236 -1.85 -14.45 -5.02
N ASP A 237 -2.83 -15.35 -4.82
CA ASP A 237 -3.61 -16.05 -5.86
C ASP A 237 -4.04 -15.10 -6.99
N TRP A 238 -3.88 -15.55 -8.24
CA TRP A 238 -4.29 -14.81 -9.44
C TRP A 238 -5.76 -14.39 -9.40
N THR A 239 -6.64 -15.15 -8.73
CA THR A 239 -8.06 -14.79 -8.58
C THR A 239 -8.28 -13.50 -7.78
N ARG A 240 -7.29 -13.07 -6.99
CA ARG A 240 -7.35 -11.85 -6.16
C ARG A 240 -6.73 -10.64 -6.86
N LYS A 241 -6.05 -10.85 -8.00
CA LYS A 241 -5.44 -9.76 -8.77
C LYS A 241 -6.49 -9.06 -9.60
N GLN A 242 -6.44 -7.75 -9.54
CA GLN A 242 -7.23 -6.82 -10.33
C GLN A 242 -6.39 -6.32 -11.52
N LEU A 243 -7.09 -6.08 -12.62
CA LEU A 243 -6.54 -5.50 -13.84
C LEU A 243 -7.19 -4.12 -14.02
N ALA A 244 -6.37 -3.08 -14.07
CA ALA A 244 -6.81 -1.74 -14.47
C ALA A 244 -6.30 -1.43 -15.87
N LEU A 245 -7.16 -0.81 -16.68
CA LEU A 245 -6.88 -0.38 -18.05
C LEU A 245 -7.00 1.15 -18.10
N TYR A 246 -5.99 1.82 -18.64
CA TYR A 246 -5.93 3.28 -18.81
C TYR A 246 -5.71 3.66 -20.27
#